data_AF-A0A2G9NS62-F1
#
_entry.id   AF-A0A2G9NS62-F1
#
_cell.length_a   1.000
_cell.length_b   1.000
_cell.length_c   1.000
_cell.angle_alpha   90.00
_cell.angle_beta   90.00
_cell.angle_gamma   90.00
#
_symmetry.space_group_name_H-M   'P 1'
#
loop_
_entity.id
_entity.type
_entity.pdbx_description
1 polymer ?
#
loop_
_entity_poly.entity_id
_entity_poly.type
_entity_poly.pdbx_seq_one_letter_code
_entity_poly.pdbx_strand_id
1 'polypeptide(L)'
;MKVCDLNKFFKRFLDRFNCFSIRIKILIFLFLLILFCLIVVPFFGLKLVCPSLSDVSSPSYHIMDGSQINLNISEYNRPEESTYLTFPEWHLVYIPEEYADWIKSNPPSSYPYFASISQFWEGYCNVYEITKGNYGFNIGDHFMLWVIGTSSSIEFGAKGIYENSVGRFSEWTSSNDATEEDEFAYHFNKEYVNFLYDYPWYEFSFASQFGVLWKETDIFGEHIIRKFERRIMLSFELIIKTIYGGLINGATFILYGKAPLEIYATVENSSEYMFRDFPKMIKVQDLEGGLTVVKLPRYGEFTEILPRLSNEGLIFVDIAGNDEIFLTAVVNKNWDYELEEGEVLFNMNILTNKDDKRIGIRSPVKSLSNILNYLESKNAKIEHLYDY
;
A
#
# COMPACT_ATOMS: atom_id res chain seq x y z
N MET A 1 -18.49 -24.41 -10.35
CA MET A 1 -19.19 -25.18 -9.29
C MET A 1 -20.66 -25.34 -9.68
N LYS A 2 -21.21 -26.56 -9.77
CA LYS A 2 -22.60 -26.76 -10.22
C LYS A 2 -23.57 -26.26 -9.15
N VAL A 3 -24.65 -25.59 -9.57
CA VAL A 3 -25.71 -25.00 -8.70
C VAL A 3 -26.26 -26.00 -7.65
N CYS A 4 -26.25 -27.30 -7.94
CA CYS A 4 -26.67 -28.34 -7.00
C CYS A 4 -25.77 -28.50 -5.76
N ASP A 5 -24.46 -28.25 -5.85
CA ASP A 5 -23.53 -28.39 -4.71
C ASP A 5 -23.66 -27.22 -3.73
N LEU A 6 -23.93 -26.03 -4.25
CA LEU A 6 -24.15 -24.83 -3.45
C LEU A 6 -25.42 -24.95 -2.59
N ASN A 7 -26.51 -25.49 -3.17
CA ASN A 7 -27.77 -25.74 -2.44
C ASN A 7 -27.61 -26.77 -1.32
N LYS A 8 -26.78 -27.79 -1.53
CA LYS A 8 -26.51 -28.83 -0.53
C LYS A 8 -25.65 -28.31 0.62
N PHE A 9 -24.70 -27.42 0.32
CA PHE A 9 -23.92 -26.69 1.32
C PHE A 9 -24.80 -25.76 2.16
N PHE A 10 -25.64 -24.93 1.51
CA PHE A 10 -26.56 -24.01 2.17
C PHE A 10 -27.54 -24.73 3.10
N LYS A 11 -28.10 -25.86 2.65
CA LYS A 11 -29.03 -26.65 3.46
C LYS A 11 -28.35 -27.21 4.72
N ARG A 12 -27.14 -27.76 4.58
CA ARG A 12 -26.34 -28.26 5.72
C ARG A 12 -25.93 -27.14 6.69
N PHE A 13 -25.65 -25.95 6.17
CA PHE A 13 -25.35 -24.78 6.97
C PHE A 13 -26.58 -24.33 7.78
N LEU A 14 -27.75 -24.23 7.14
CA LEU A 14 -29.02 -23.88 7.79
C LEU A 14 -29.43 -24.88 8.88
N ASP A 15 -29.26 -26.17 8.64
CA ASP A 15 -29.55 -27.22 9.62
C ASP A 15 -28.64 -27.10 10.86
N ARG A 16 -27.33 -26.83 10.67
CA ARG A 16 -26.40 -26.58 11.78
C ARG A 16 -26.68 -25.25 12.49
N PHE A 17 -27.05 -24.22 11.74
CA PHE A 17 -27.38 -22.91 12.30
C PHE A 17 -28.57 -23.01 13.26
N ASN A 18 -29.58 -23.81 12.91
CA ASN A 18 -30.76 -24.02 13.76
C ASN A 18 -30.45 -24.70 15.10
N CYS A 19 -29.38 -25.48 15.20
CA CYS A 19 -28.92 -26.12 16.45
C CYS A 19 -28.15 -25.19 17.40
N PHE A 20 -27.74 -24.00 16.97
CA PHE A 20 -27.04 -23.07 17.87
C PHE A 20 -27.99 -22.43 18.89
N SER A 21 -27.45 -22.13 20.08
CA SER A 21 -28.16 -21.39 21.11
C SER A 21 -28.52 -19.98 20.60
N ILE A 22 -29.60 -19.39 21.13
CA ILE A 22 -30.06 -18.05 20.76
C ILE A 22 -28.93 -17.00 20.90
N ARG A 23 -28.07 -17.12 21.91
CA ARG A 23 -26.91 -16.23 22.11
C ARG A 23 -25.89 -16.33 20.97
N ILE A 24 -25.58 -17.54 20.50
CA ILE A 24 -24.65 -17.75 19.39
C ILE A 24 -25.26 -17.25 18.07
N LYS A 25 -26.56 -17.46 17.85
CA LYS A 25 -27.26 -16.90 16.67
C LYS A 25 -27.25 -15.38 16.66
N ILE A 26 -27.46 -14.74 17.80
CA ILE A 26 -27.37 -13.28 17.96
C ILE A 26 -25.93 -12.79 17.69
N LEU A 27 -24.91 -13.47 18.23
CA LEU A 27 -23.50 -13.15 17.95
C LEU A 27 -23.15 -13.29 16.47
N ILE A 28 -23.58 -14.36 15.81
CA ILE A 28 -23.36 -14.55 14.36
C ILE A 28 -24.12 -13.49 13.56
N PHE A 29 -25.36 -13.16 13.93
CA PHE A 29 -26.13 -12.11 13.26
C PHE A 29 -25.50 -10.74 13.45
N LEU A 30 -25.05 -10.38 14.66
CA LEU A 30 -24.33 -9.14 14.93
C LEU A 30 -23.00 -9.09 14.18
N PHE A 31 -22.25 -10.19 14.14
CA PHE A 31 -21.03 -10.30 13.36
C PHE A 31 -21.29 -10.12 11.87
N LEU A 32 -22.31 -10.78 11.32
CA LEU A 32 -22.70 -10.62 9.91
C LEU A 32 -23.27 -9.24 9.61
N LEU A 33 -23.96 -8.61 10.56
CA LEU A 33 -24.48 -7.24 10.43
C LEU A 33 -23.33 -6.22 10.49
N ILE A 34 -22.34 -6.43 11.34
CA ILE A 34 -21.11 -5.64 11.39
C ILE A 34 -20.34 -5.83 10.09
N LEU A 35 -20.16 -7.07 9.62
CA LEU A 35 -19.52 -7.36 8.34
C LEU A 35 -20.28 -6.70 7.18
N PHE A 36 -21.61 -6.80 7.18
CA PHE A 36 -22.48 -6.17 6.20
C PHE A 36 -22.39 -4.64 6.27
N CYS A 37 -22.38 -4.04 7.45
CA CYS A 37 -22.18 -2.59 7.59
C CYS A 37 -20.78 -2.18 7.14
N LEU A 38 -19.74 -2.94 7.50
CA LEU A 38 -18.36 -2.72 7.06
C LEU A 38 -18.17 -2.90 5.55
N ILE A 39 -19.04 -3.65 4.87
CA ILE A 39 -18.98 -3.86 3.42
C ILE A 39 -19.88 -2.86 2.67
N VAL A 40 -21.08 -2.59 3.19
CA VAL A 40 -22.13 -1.83 2.49
C VAL A 40 -22.08 -0.34 2.82
N VAL A 41 -21.77 0.06 4.05
CA VAL A 41 -21.67 1.48 4.43
C VAL A 41 -20.56 2.19 3.65
N PRO A 42 -19.38 1.60 3.42
CA PRO A 42 -18.37 2.22 2.55
C PRO A 42 -18.87 2.39 1.11
N PHE A 43 -19.62 1.42 0.56
CA PHE A 43 -20.18 1.50 -0.80
C PHE A 43 -21.06 2.74 -1.02
N PHE A 44 -21.81 3.15 0.02
CA PHE A 44 -22.59 4.40 0.01
C PHE A 44 -21.75 5.63 0.41
N GLY A 45 -20.75 5.45 1.27
CA GLY A 45 -19.77 6.48 1.65
C GLY A 45 -18.93 6.97 0.46
N LEU A 46 -18.65 6.13 -0.53
CA LEU A 46 -17.88 6.56 -1.71
C LEU A 46 -18.59 7.60 -2.57
N LYS A 47 -19.92 7.66 -2.60
CA LYS A 47 -20.59 8.78 -3.28
C LYS A 47 -20.32 10.13 -2.60
N LEU A 48 -19.96 10.11 -1.32
CA LEU A 48 -19.56 11.29 -0.56
C LEU A 48 -18.05 11.56 -0.67
N VAL A 49 -17.24 10.53 -0.85
CA VAL A 49 -15.76 10.59 -0.86
C VAL A 49 -15.20 10.77 -2.26
N CYS A 50 -15.80 10.13 -3.27
CA CYS A 50 -15.53 10.29 -4.70
C CYS A 50 -16.84 10.53 -5.47
N PRO A 51 -17.23 11.78 -5.70
CA PRO A 51 -18.43 12.10 -6.48
C PRO A 51 -18.42 11.49 -7.89
N SER A 52 -17.23 11.23 -8.44
CA SER A 52 -17.00 10.76 -9.81
C SER A 52 -17.27 9.25 -10.03
N LEU A 53 -17.51 8.48 -8.97
CA LEU A 53 -17.93 7.07 -9.06
C LEU A 53 -19.37 6.88 -9.55
N SER A 54 -20.12 7.96 -9.81
CA SER A 54 -21.49 7.87 -10.34
C SER A 54 -21.55 7.34 -11.77
N ASP A 55 -20.46 7.42 -12.53
CA ASP A 55 -20.43 7.02 -13.94
C ASP A 55 -19.66 5.71 -14.15
N VAL A 56 -20.01 4.66 -13.40
CA VAL A 56 -19.56 3.30 -13.73
C VAL A 56 -20.22 2.90 -15.05
N SER A 57 -19.60 3.26 -16.17
CA SER A 57 -19.98 2.81 -17.49
C SER A 57 -19.61 1.33 -17.66
N SER A 58 -20.43 0.62 -18.43
CA SER A 58 -20.16 -0.76 -18.87
C SER A 58 -18.74 -0.86 -19.48
N PRO A 59 -18.00 -1.95 -19.22
CA PRO A 59 -16.59 -2.04 -19.54
C PRO A 59 -16.35 -1.94 -21.06
N SER A 60 -15.50 -1.00 -21.48
CA SER A 60 -14.71 -1.12 -22.70
C SER A 60 -13.42 -1.83 -22.33
N TYR A 61 -13.29 -3.10 -22.72
CA TYR A 61 -12.00 -3.76 -22.74
C TYR A 61 -11.16 -3.11 -23.84
N HIS A 62 -10.36 -2.11 -23.48
CA HIS A 62 -9.18 -1.81 -24.25
C HIS A 62 -8.10 -2.78 -23.80
N ILE A 63 -7.97 -3.88 -24.52
CA ILE A 63 -6.65 -4.47 -24.71
C ILE A 63 -5.97 -3.47 -25.64
N MET A 64 -5.20 -2.53 -25.08
CA MET A 64 -4.23 -1.84 -25.92
C MET A 64 -3.36 -2.92 -26.54
N ASP A 65 -3.18 -2.84 -27.85
CA ASP A 65 -2.32 -3.71 -28.65
C ASP A 65 -0.86 -3.37 -28.32
N GLY A 66 -0.48 -3.55 -27.04
CA GLY A 66 0.89 -3.62 -26.62
C GLY A 66 1.48 -4.77 -27.42
N SER A 67 2.55 -4.48 -28.16
CA SER A 67 3.27 -5.44 -28.98
C SER A 67 3.49 -6.72 -28.19
N GLN A 68 2.57 -7.68 -28.31
CA GLN A 68 2.69 -8.95 -27.60
C GLN A 68 3.81 -9.68 -28.31
N ILE A 69 5.03 -9.44 -27.84
CA ILE A 69 6.08 -10.43 -27.96
C ILE A 69 5.46 -11.66 -27.31
N ASN A 70 5.01 -12.60 -28.14
CA ASN A 70 4.34 -13.81 -27.67
C ASN A 70 5.41 -14.69 -27.03
N LEU A 71 5.79 -14.31 -25.81
CA LEU A 71 6.72 -15.00 -24.98
C LEU A 71 5.96 -16.17 -24.37
N ASN A 72 6.42 -17.39 -24.63
CA ASN A 72 5.89 -18.60 -23.99
C ASN A 72 6.40 -18.70 -22.53
N ILE A 73 6.20 -17.62 -21.77
CA ILE A 73 6.59 -17.46 -20.37
C ILE A 73 5.31 -17.28 -19.57
N SER A 74 5.00 -18.28 -18.73
CA SER A 74 3.88 -18.19 -17.80
C SER A 74 4.09 -16.99 -16.85
N GLU A 75 3.02 -16.24 -16.57
CA GLU A 75 3.03 -15.08 -15.67
C GLU A 75 3.86 -13.88 -16.16
N TYR A 76 4.17 -13.82 -17.46
CA TYR A 76 4.82 -12.64 -18.04
C TYR A 76 3.93 -11.40 -17.94
N ASN A 77 2.67 -11.53 -18.41
CA ASN A 77 1.76 -10.40 -18.52
C ASN A 77 1.06 -10.10 -17.19
N ARG A 78 0.93 -8.81 -16.87
CA ARG A 78 0.08 -8.31 -15.79
C ARG A 78 -0.90 -7.26 -16.31
N PRO A 79 -2.08 -7.09 -15.68
CA PRO A 79 -3.00 -6.03 -16.06
C PRO A 79 -2.35 -4.66 -15.88
N GLU A 80 -2.36 -3.84 -16.95
CA GLU A 80 -1.72 -2.53 -16.92
C GLU A 80 -2.34 -1.61 -15.86
N GLU A 81 -3.66 -1.68 -15.65
CA GLU A 81 -4.34 -0.83 -14.67
C GLU A 81 -3.85 -1.04 -13.23
N SER A 82 -3.27 -2.20 -12.94
CA SER A 82 -2.73 -2.52 -11.61
C SER A 82 -1.55 -1.61 -11.26
N THR A 83 -0.82 -1.03 -12.23
CA THR A 83 0.22 0.00 -11.92
C THR A 83 -0.38 1.22 -11.23
N TYR A 84 -1.60 1.60 -11.59
CA TYR A 84 -2.32 2.70 -10.94
C TYR A 84 -3.03 2.24 -9.66
N LEU A 85 -3.70 1.10 -9.69
CA LEU A 85 -4.46 0.60 -8.54
C LEU A 85 -3.58 0.16 -7.37
N THR A 86 -2.29 -0.06 -7.60
CA THR A 86 -1.32 -0.33 -6.53
C THR A 86 -0.93 0.94 -5.76
N PHE A 87 -1.21 2.15 -6.26
CA PHE A 87 -0.90 3.40 -5.57
C PHE A 87 -1.57 3.54 -4.20
N PRO A 88 -2.90 3.35 -4.05
CA PRO A 88 -3.52 3.46 -2.73
C PRO A 88 -3.04 2.39 -1.74
N GLU A 89 -2.60 1.21 -2.21
CA GLU A 89 -1.98 0.20 -1.33
C GLU A 89 -0.70 0.73 -0.70
N TRP A 90 0.20 1.29 -1.50
CA TRP A 90 1.42 1.92 -1.02
C TRP A 90 1.19 3.19 -0.23
N HIS A 91 0.07 3.86 -0.43
CA HIS A 91 -0.33 4.97 0.44
C HIS A 91 -0.50 4.52 1.92
N LEU A 92 -0.78 3.23 2.16
CA LEU A 92 -0.77 2.63 3.50
C LEU A 92 0.62 2.28 4.03
N VAL A 93 1.67 2.47 3.23
CA VAL A 93 3.08 2.48 3.66
C VAL A 93 3.52 3.92 3.98
N TYR A 94 3.11 4.88 3.14
CA TYR A 94 3.46 6.30 3.33
C TYR A 94 2.83 6.90 4.58
N ILE A 95 1.57 6.59 4.89
CA ILE A 95 0.90 7.12 6.08
C ILE A 95 1.64 6.69 7.38
N PRO A 96 1.96 5.40 7.60
CA PRO A 96 2.80 4.98 8.73
C PRO A 96 4.20 5.60 8.71
N GLU A 97 4.81 5.80 7.53
CA GLU A 97 6.12 6.44 7.41
C GLU A 97 6.07 7.89 7.91
N GLU A 98 5.12 8.68 7.42
CA GLU A 98 4.85 10.05 7.86
C GLU A 98 4.55 10.10 9.36
N TYR A 99 3.76 9.15 9.88
CA TYR A 99 3.48 9.04 11.31
C TYR A 99 4.76 8.79 12.13
N ALA A 100 5.58 7.83 11.71
CA ALA A 100 6.82 7.48 12.38
C ALA A 100 7.82 8.64 12.38
N ASP A 101 7.93 9.38 11.27
CA ASP A 101 8.76 10.59 11.21
C ASP A 101 8.21 11.72 12.09
N TRP A 102 6.89 11.88 12.12
CA TRP A 102 6.24 12.92 12.91
C TRP A 102 6.48 12.75 14.41
N ILE A 103 6.21 11.56 14.95
CA ILE A 103 6.26 11.29 16.40
C ILE A 103 7.69 11.28 16.97
N LYS A 104 8.71 11.30 16.10
CA LYS A 104 10.10 11.46 16.52
C LYS A 104 10.35 12.78 17.25
N SER A 105 9.64 13.84 16.86
CA SER A 105 9.91 15.20 17.35
C SER A 105 8.65 16.01 17.63
N ASN A 106 7.47 15.42 17.40
CA ASN A 106 6.20 16.06 17.65
C ASN A 106 5.30 15.15 18.49
N PRO A 107 4.42 15.72 19.32
CA PRO A 107 3.44 14.96 20.06
C PRO A 107 2.49 14.18 19.12
N PRO A 108 2.13 12.91 19.41
CA PRO A 108 1.15 12.16 18.62
C PRO A 108 -0.19 12.89 18.47
N SER A 109 -0.62 13.66 19.47
CA SER A 109 -1.86 14.44 19.43
C SER A 109 -1.91 15.48 18.30
N SER A 110 -0.75 15.89 17.78
CA SER A 110 -0.62 16.86 16.70
C SER A 110 -0.56 16.26 15.29
N TYR A 111 -0.51 14.92 15.18
CA TYR A 111 -0.51 14.25 13.88
C TYR A 111 -1.87 14.38 13.17
N PRO A 112 -1.91 14.62 11.85
CA PRO A 112 -3.15 14.90 11.12
C PRO A 112 -3.95 13.63 10.73
N TYR A 113 -4.31 12.78 11.70
CA TYR A 113 -4.98 11.47 11.48
C TYR A 113 -6.13 11.51 10.47
N PHE A 114 -7.09 12.42 10.66
CA PHE A 114 -8.28 12.49 9.79
C PHE A 114 -7.95 12.98 8.39
N ALA A 115 -6.95 13.86 8.24
CA ALA A 115 -6.50 14.28 6.92
C ALA A 115 -5.74 13.15 6.20
N SER A 116 -4.98 12.31 6.92
CA SER A 116 -4.36 11.11 6.35
C SER A 116 -5.41 10.13 5.81
N ILE A 117 -6.54 9.96 6.52
CA ILE A 117 -7.68 9.19 6.03
C ILE A 117 -8.20 9.80 4.73
N SER A 118 -8.44 11.12 4.70
CA SER A 118 -8.89 11.80 3.49
C SER A 118 -7.91 11.64 2.32
N GLN A 119 -6.61 11.72 2.55
CA GLN A 119 -5.58 11.56 1.52
C GLN A 119 -5.54 10.17 0.90
N PHE A 120 -5.71 9.11 1.71
CA PHE A 120 -5.84 7.76 1.16
C PHE A 120 -6.97 7.69 0.13
N TRP A 121 -8.14 8.23 0.49
CA TRP A 121 -9.30 8.17 -0.40
C TRP A 121 -9.20 9.14 -1.59
N GLU A 122 -8.57 10.29 -1.42
CA GLU A 122 -8.20 11.19 -2.52
C GLU A 122 -7.28 10.47 -3.52
N GLY A 123 -6.30 9.72 -3.01
CA GLY A 123 -5.41 8.91 -3.84
C GLY A 123 -6.15 7.83 -4.62
N TYR A 124 -7.06 7.11 -3.96
CA TYR A 124 -7.96 6.15 -4.60
C TYR A 124 -8.81 6.80 -5.70
N CYS A 125 -9.37 7.98 -5.42
CA CYS A 125 -10.16 8.74 -6.38
C CYS A 125 -9.36 9.12 -7.63
N ASN A 126 -8.15 9.62 -7.44
CA ASN A 126 -7.28 10.02 -8.54
C ASN A 126 -7.03 8.84 -9.48
N VAL A 127 -6.62 7.69 -8.94
CA VAL A 127 -6.34 6.50 -9.77
C VAL A 127 -7.59 5.86 -10.35
N TYR A 128 -8.73 5.94 -9.65
CA TYR A 128 -10.01 5.53 -10.20
C TYR A 128 -10.36 6.36 -11.44
N GLU A 129 -10.24 7.69 -11.41
CA GLU A 129 -10.51 8.52 -12.59
C GLU A 129 -9.53 8.28 -13.74
N ILE A 130 -8.26 7.99 -13.42
CA ILE A 130 -7.26 7.62 -14.44
C ILE A 130 -7.63 6.31 -15.13
N THR A 131 -8.13 5.33 -14.37
CA THR A 131 -8.38 3.97 -14.87
C THR A 131 -9.77 3.80 -15.49
N LYS A 132 -10.76 4.54 -14.99
CA LYS A 132 -12.15 4.50 -15.42
C LYS A 132 -12.29 4.87 -16.90
N GLY A 133 -12.87 3.96 -17.68
CA GLY A 133 -13.12 4.17 -19.12
C GLY A 133 -11.92 3.88 -20.02
N ASN A 134 -10.70 3.88 -19.47
CA ASN A 134 -9.47 3.51 -20.18
C ASN A 134 -9.18 2.00 -20.07
N TYR A 135 -9.57 1.36 -18.96
CA TYR A 135 -9.31 -0.06 -18.71
C TYR A 135 -10.58 -0.84 -18.34
N GLY A 136 -10.47 -2.18 -18.37
CA GLY A 136 -11.47 -3.06 -17.79
C GLY A 136 -11.59 -2.85 -16.28
N PHE A 137 -12.78 -3.03 -15.71
CA PHE A 137 -12.98 -2.85 -14.27
C PHE A 137 -12.47 -4.06 -13.48
N ASN A 138 -11.32 -3.92 -12.81
CA ASN A 138 -10.75 -4.94 -11.94
C ASN A 138 -11.46 -4.98 -10.58
N ILE A 139 -12.53 -5.80 -10.49
CA ILE A 139 -13.33 -5.95 -9.26
C ILE A 139 -12.46 -6.39 -8.07
N GLY A 140 -11.45 -7.23 -8.32
CA GLY A 140 -10.58 -7.77 -7.28
C GLY A 140 -9.76 -6.69 -6.60
N ASP A 141 -9.00 -5.93 -7.39
CA ASP A 141 -8.12 -4.87 -6.90
C ASP A 141 -8.94 -3.79 -6.20
N HIS A 142 -10.03 -3.31 -6.83
CA HIS A 142 -10.90 -2.34 -6.16
C HIS A 142 -11.42 -2.88 -4.83
N PHE A 143 -11.98 -4.10 -4.79
CA PHE A 143 -12.50 -4.67 -3.53
C PHE A 143 -11.42 -4.80 -2.45
N MET A 144 -10.19 -5.16 -2.81
CA MET A 144 -9.06 -5.20 -1.89
C MET A 144 -8.76 -3.79 -1.35
N LEU A 145 -8.59 -2.79 -2.23
CA LEU A 145 -8.38 -1.38 -1.87
C LEU A 145 -9.43 -0.87 -0.90
N TRP A 146 -10.69 -1.27 -1.11
CA TRP A 146 -11.80 -0.95 -0.23
C TRP A 146 -11.67 -1.53 1.17
N VAL A 147 -11.32 -2.80 1.26
CA VAL A 147 -11.17 -3.49 2.55
C VAL A 147 -10.02 -2.88 3.34
N ILE A 148 -8.85 -2.70 2.71
CA ILE A 148 -7.67 -2.14 3.37
C ILE A 148 -7.86 -0.66 3.72
N GLY A 149 -8.49 0.11 2.84
CA GLY A 149 -8.80 1.53 3.07
C GLY A 149 -9.79 1.74 4.20
N THR A 150 -10.83 0.93 4.28
CA THR A 150 -11.81 0.97 5.37
C THR A 150 -11.17 0.57 6.69
N SER A 151 -10.39 -0.51 6.70
CA SER A 151 -9.66 -0.98 7.89
C SER A 151 -8.72 0.11 8.43
N SER A 152 -7.95 0.74 7.54
CA SER A 152 -7.04 1.83 7.88
C SER A 152 -7.77 3.09 8.35
N SER A 153 -8.92 3.42 7.74
CA SER A 153 -9.77 4.53 8.18
C SER A 153 -10.28 4.34 9.60
N ILE A 154 -10.65 3.10 9.97
CA ILE A 154 -11.07 2.78 11.34
C ILE A 154 -9.89 2.89 12.31
N GLU A 155 -8.72 2.34 11.96
CA GLU A 155 -7.51 2.44 12.79
C GLU A 155 -7.13 3.90 13.04
N PHE A 156 -6.94 4.68 11.99
CA PHE A 156 -6.54 6.09 12.10
C PHE A 156 -7.63 6.95 12.72
N GLY A 157 -8.91 6.63 12.50
CA GLY A 157 -10.02 7.33 13.14
C GLY A 157 -10.05 7.09 14.65
N ALA A 158 -9.87 5.84 15.08
CA ALA A 158 -9.79 5.49 16.49
C ALA A 158 -8.56 6.12 17.16
N LYS A 159 -7.39 6.05 16.51
CA LYS A 159 -6.17 6.73 16.97
C LYS A 159 -6.38 8.24 17.06
N GLY A 160 -6.91 8.87 16.02
CA GLY A 160 -7.18 10.31 16.00
C GLY A 160 -8.10 10.77 17.13
N ILE A 161 -9.19 10.04 17.41
CA ILE A 161 -10.09 10.33 18.53
C ILE A 161 -9.36 10.17 19.88
N TYR A 162 -8.61 9.07 20.04
CA TYR A 162 -7.90 8.77 21.28
C TYR A 162 -6.80 9.80 21.58
N GLU A 163 -5.95 10.09 20.59
CA GLU A 163 -4.84 11.02 20.71
C GLU A 163 -5.31 12.46 20.87
N ASN A 164 -6.49 12.83 20.37
CA ASN A 164 -7.08 14.15 20.61
C ASN A 164 -7.92 14.23 21.91
N SER A 165 -7.98 13.17 22.71
CA SER A 165 -8.73 13.12 23.97
C SER A 165 -7.86 12.68 25.15
N VAL A 166 -7.84 11.39 25.47
CA VAL A 166 -7.07 10.81 26.57
C VAL A 166 -5.57 10.97 26.33
N GLY A 167 -5.11 10.73 25.10
CA GLY A 167 -3.71 10.88 24.74
C GLY A 167 -3.22 12.32 24.90
N ARG A 168 -3.98 13.31 24.40
CA ARG A 168 -3.66 14.74 24.57
C ARG A 168 -3.64 15.16 26.04
N PHE A 169 -4.55 14.62 26.85
CA PHE A 169 -4.56 14.89 28.29
C PHE A 169 -3.32 14.30 28.97
N SER A 170 -2.95 13.04 28.68
CA SER A 170 -1.76 12.42 29.26
C SER A 170 -0.47 13.11 28.83
N GLU A 171 -0.37 13.51 27.56
CA GLU A 171 0.72 14.30 26.98
C GLU A 171 0.88 15.65 27.70
N TRP A 172 -0.23 16.34 27.99
CA TRP A 172 -0.20 17.57 28.80
C TRP A 172 0.37 17.33 30.20
N THR A 173 0.11 16.18 30.83
CA THR A 173 0.68 15.86 32.16
C THR A 173 2.19 15.64 32.15
N SER A 174 2.78 15.36 30.98
CA SER A 174 4.23 15.29 30.81
C SER A 174 4.86 16.59 30.35
N SER A 175 4.09 17.70 30.27
CA SER A 175 4.55 18.94 29.60
C SER A 175 5.03 18.70 28.15
N ASN A 176 4.47 17.68 27.50
CA ASN A 176 4.87 17.17 26.18
C ASN A 176 6.28 16.57 26.12
N ASP A 177 6.92 16.30 27.27
CA ASP A 177 8.16 15.54 27.30
C ASP A 177 7.87 14.07 26.99
N ALA A 178 8.73 13.47 26.17
CA ALA A 178 8.61 12.08 25.73
C ALA A 178 8.97 11.12 26.87
N THR A 179 8.22 10.02 26.99
CA THR A 179 8.59 8.90 27.87
C THR A 179 9.30 7.80 27.11
N GLU A 180 9.88 6.83 27.82
CA GLU A 180 10.43 5.61 27.23
C GLU A 180 9.40 4.88 26.35
N GLU A 181 8.11 4.92 26.69
CA GLU A 181 7.05 4.34 25.86
C GLU A 181 6.82 5.13 24.55
N ASP A 182 6.99 6.46 24.58
CA ASP A 182 6.95 7.28 23.37
C ASP A 182 8.18 7.01 22.47
N GLU A 183 9.37 6.85 23.06
CA GLU A 183 10.58 6.43 22.35
C GLU A 183 10.42 5.03 21.74
N PHE A 184 9.88 4.07 22.51
CA PHE A 184 9.52 2.76 21.99
C PHE A 184 8.54 2.88 20.81
N ALA A 185 7.51 3.72 20.92
CA ALA A 185 6.53 3.90 19.85
C ALA A 185 7.19 4.41 18.56
N TYR A 186 8.13 5.35 18.64
CA TYR A 186 8.92 5.80 17.50
C TYR A 186 9.72 4.64 16.88
N HIS A 187 10.49 3.90 17.67
CA HIS A 187 11.31 2.80 17.18
C HIS A 187 10.48 1.67 16.56
N PHE A 188 9.41 1.26 17.22
CA PHE A 188 8.45 0.29 16.71
C PHE A 188 7.87 0.72 15.36
N ASN A 189 7.38 1.96 15.23
CA ASN A 189 6.80 2.43 13.97
C ASN A 189 7.85 2.53 12.85
N LYS A 190 9.10 2.89 13.16
CA LYS A 190 10.19 2.88 12.16
C LYS A 190 10.58 1.48 11.72
N GLU A 191 10.67 0.52 12.63
CA GLU A 191 10.91 -0.88 12.26
C GLU A 191 9.76 -1.43 11.41
N TYR A 192 8.51 -1.12 11.78
CA TYR A 192 7.33 -1.53 11.04
C TYR A 192 7.33 -0.95 9.61
N VAL A 193 7.59 0.34 9.44
CA VAL A 193 7.67 0.99 8.12
C VAL A 193 8.74 0.35 7.24
N ASN A 194 9.95 0.13 7.78
CA ASN A 194 11.02 -0.52 7.03
C ASN A 194 10.63 -1.93 6.57
N PHE A 195 9.86 -2.66 7.37
CA PHE A 195 9.36 -3.98 7.01
C PHE A 195 8.32 -3.93 5.88
N LEU A 196 7.46 -2.91 5.85
CA LEU A 196 6.40 -2.78 4.85
C LEU A 196 6.89 -2.59 3.42
N TYR A 197 8.14 -2.16 3.22
CA TYR A 197 8.74 -2.00 1.89
C TYR A 197 8.94 -3.34 1.16
N ASP A 198 9.10 -4.42 1.92
CA ASP A 198 9.47 -5.74 1.38
C ASP A 198 8.40 -6.81 1.66
N TYR A 199 7.64 -6.67 2.74
CA TYR A 199 6.75 -7.71 3.26
C TYR A 199 5.36 -7.20 3.60
N PRO A 200 4.32 -8.04 3.45
CA PRO A 200 2.98 -7.65 3.81
C PRO A 200 2.84 -7.47 5.33
N TRP A 201 2.13 -6.41 5.74
CA TRP A 201 2.01 -5.99 7.15
C TRP A 201 1.61 -7.09 8.14
N TYR A 202 0.81 -8.06 7.70
CA TYR A 202 0.28 -9.13 8.56
C TYR A 202 1.34 -10.19 8.93
N GLU A 203 2.51 -10.14 8.31
CA GLU A 203 3.67 -10.97 8.67
C GLU A 203 4.55 -10.31 9.75
N PHE A 204 4.33 -9.02 10.06
CA PHE A 204 5.10 -8.32 11.06
C PHE A 204 4.85 -8.87 12.47
N SER A 205 5.91 -9.01 13.27
CA SER A 205 5.87 -9.66 14.58
C SER A 205 5.40 -8.73 15.70
N PHE A 206 4.14 -8.28 15.64
CA PHE A 206 3.55 -7.40 16.67
C PHE A 206 3.60 -8.00 18.09
N ALA A 207 3.50 -9.33 18.21
CA ALA A 207 3.60 -10.03 19.48
C ALA A 207 5.00 -9.90 20.13
N SER A 208 6.06 -9.88 19.31
CA SER A 208 7.43 -9.65 19.78
C SER A 208 7.58 -8.23 20.32
N GLN A 209 7.06 -7.24 19.59
CA GLN A 209 7.07 -5.84 19.98
C GLN A 209 6.30 -5.60 21.30
N PHE A 210 5.22 -6.33 21.55
CA PHE A 210 4.55 -6.30 22.86
C PHE A 210 5.50 -6.77 23.97
N GLY A 211 6.25 -7.84 23.76
CA GLY A 211 7.26 -8.30 24.71
C GLY A 211 8.36 -7.27 24.96
N VAL A 212 8.83 -6.59 23.91
CA VAL A 212 9.83 -5.52 23.98
C VAL A 212 9.30 -4.35 24.81
N LEU A 213 8.08 -3.85 24.53
CA LEU A 213 7.44 -2.77 25.30
C LEU A 213 7.49 -3.06 26.80
N TRP A 214 7.06 -4.25 27.22
CA TRP A 214 7.00 -4.59 28.65
C TRP A 214 8.35 -4.89 29.29
N LYS A 215 9.37 -5.24 28.51
CA LYS A 215 10.71 -5.58 29.01
C LYS A 215 11.65 -4.38 29.06
N GLU A 216 11.55 -3.48 28.08
CA GLU A 216 12.53 -2.41 27.86
C GLU A 216 12.07 -1.04 28.33
N THR A 217 10.81 -0.90 28.77
CA THR A 217 10.31 0.33 29.39
C THR A 217 10.00 0.10 30.86
N ASP A 218 10.50 0.97 31.74
CA ASP A 218 10.29 0.91 33.19
C ASP A 218 8.88 1.39 33.56
N ILE A 219 8.18 0.62 34.42
CA ILE A 219 6.79 0.93 34.81
C ILE A 219 6.72 2.23 35.63
N PHE A 220 7.79 2.55 36.35
CA PHE A 220 7.92 3.75 37.17
C PHE A 220 8.94 4.70 36.55
N GLY A 221 8.84 5.98 36.88
CA GLY A 221 9.74 7.00 36.36
C GLY A 221 9.07 8.36 36.32
N GLU A 222 9.73 9.30 35.64
CA GLU A 222 9.14 10.60 35.34
C GLU A 222 7.88 10.44 34.48
N HIS A 223 6.94 11.37 34.62
CA HIS A 223 5.69 11.39 33.85
C HIS A 223 4.84 10.11 33.95
N ILE A 224 4.71 9.53 35.14
CA ILE A 224 4.03 8.24 35.38
C ILE A 224 2.62 8.11 34.76
N ILE A 225 1.86 9.21 34.67
CA ILE A 225 0.53 9.23 34.03
C ILE A 225 0.65 8.95 32.54
N ARG A 226 1.59 9.62 31.85
CA ARG A 226 1.89 9.41 30.43
C ARG A 226 2.44 8.01 30.18
N LYS A 227 3.41 7.56 30.98
CA LYS A 227 3.99 6.20 30.88
C LYS A 227 2.91 5.12 30.91
N PHE A 228 2.05 5.17 31.93
CA PHE A 228 0.99 4.18 32.12
C PHE A 228 -0.04 4.19 30.99
N GLU A 229 -0.44 5.39 30.56
CA GLU A 229 -1.39 5.56 29.46
C GLU A 229 -0.82 5.03 28.14
N ARG A 230 0.40 5.43 27.76
CA ARG A 230 1.09 4.94 26.56
C ARG A 230 1.26 3.43 26.57
N ARG A 231 1.69 2.86 27.69
CA ARG A 231 1.86 1.42 27.82
C ARG A 231 0.56 0.66 27.56
N ILE A 232 -0.56 1.14 28.09
CA ILE A 232 -1.87 0.54 27.85
C ILE A 232 -2.27 0.65 26.38
N MET A 233 -2.16 1.85 25.79
CA MET A 233 -2.60 2.06 24.41
C MET A 233 -1.76 1.26 23.41
N LEU A 234 -0.44 1.28 23.54
CA LEU A 234 0.49 0.51 22.69
C LEU A 234 0.27 -0.99 22.88
N SER A 235 0.05 -1.45 24.11
CA SER A 235 -0.32 -2.85 24.39
C SER A 235 -1.58 -3.25 23.64
N PHE A 236 -2.61 -2.41 23.67
CA PHE A 236 -3.87 -2.67 22.99
C PHE A 236 -3.70 -2.73 21.47
N GLU A 237 -2.97 -1.77 20.90
CA GLU A 237 -2.62 -1.75 19.47
C GLU A 237 -1.91 -3.04 19.05
N LEU A 238 -0.82 -3.40 19.73
CA LEU A 238 0.00 -4.57 19.39
C LEU A 238 -0.78 -5.88 19.51
N ILE A 239 -1.65 -6.02 20.52
CA ILE A 239 -2.52 -7.20 20.67
C ILE A 239 -3.52 -7.27 19.52
N ILE A 240 -4.20 -6.17 19.19
CA ILE A 240 -5.16 -6.15 18.06
C ILE A 240 -4.45 -6.49 16.76
N LYS A 241 -3.31 -5.89 16.46
CA LYS A 241 -2.54 -6.16 15.24
C LYS A 241 -2.04 -7.59 15.19
N THR A 242 -1.64 -8.17 16.33
CA THR A 242 -1.28 -9.60 16.41
C THR A 242 -2.45 -10.50 16.02
N ILE A 243 -3.63 -10.28 16.60
CA ILE A 243 -4.81 -11.11 16.33
C ILE A 243 -5.27 -10.91 14.88
N TYR A 244 -5.36 -9.67 14.43
CA TYR A 244 -5.85 -9.34 13.09
C TYR A 244 -4.88 -9.81 12.00
N GLY A 245 -3.59 -9.54 12.15
CA GLY A 245 -2.54 -10.03 11.25
C GLY A 245 -2.53 -11.55 11.15
N GLY A 246 -2.65 -12.26 12.29
CA GLY A 246 -2.76 -13.72 12.29
C GLY A 246 -3.96 -14.26 11.50
N LEU A 247 -5.13 -13.60 11.59
CA LEU A 247 -6.32 -13.97 10.82
C LEU A 247 -6.15 -13.73 9.32
N ILE A 248 -5.58 -12.58 8.94
CA ILE A 248 -5.37 -12.22 7.53
C ILE A 248 -4.29 -13.09 6.89
N ASN A 249 -3.17 -13.34 7.58
CA ASN A 249 -2.11 -14.20 7.09
C ASN A 249 -2.66 -15.62 6.77
N GLY A 250 -3.42 -16.20 7.71
CA GLY A 250 -4.07 -17.49 7.50
C GLY A 250 -5.06 -17.50 6.33
N ALA A 251 -5.87 -16.45 6.18
CA ALA A 251 -6.84 -16.36 5.09
C ALA A 251 -6.18 -16.16 3.72
N THR A 252 -5.17 -15.29 3.64
CA THR A 252 -4.47 -14.95 2.39
C THR A 252 -3.68 -16.14 1.85
N PHE A 253 -2.96 -16.86 2.72
CA PHE A 253 -2.24 -18.07 2.36
C PHE A 253 -3.16 -19.14 1.73
N ILE A 254 -4.40 -19.28 2.23
CA ILE A 254 -5.38 -20.25 1.73
C ILE A 254 -5.97 -19.82 0.37
N LEU A 255 -6.17 -18.51 0.15
CA LEU A 255 -6.92 -18.00 -1.01
C LEU A 255 -6.02 -17.66 -2.21
N TYR A 256 -4.84 -17.09 -1.98
CA TYR A 256 -4.02 -16.48 -3.03
C TYR A 256 -2.59 -17.03 -3.10
N GLY A 257 -2.15 -17.81 -2.12
CA GLY A 257 -0.76 -18.29 -2.04
C GLY A 257 0.23 -17.17 -1.67
N LYS A 258 1.51 -17.33 -2.01
CA LYS A 258 2.53 -16.29 -1.80
C LYS A 258 2.58 -15.36 -3.01
N ALA A 259 2.63 -14.06 -2.76
CA ALA A 259 2.83 -13.08 -3.82
C ALA A 259 4.18 -13.33 -4.53
N PRO A 260 4.23 -13.30 -5.87
CA PRO A 260 5.49 -13.34 -6.60
C PRO A 260 6.33 -12.11 -6.27
N LEU A 261 7.63 -12.33 -6.03
CA LEU A 261 8.63 -11.30 -5.70
C LEU A 261 9.48 -10.88 -6.91
N GLU A 262 9.17 -11.42 -8.08
CA GLU A 262 9.86 -11.15 -9.33
C GLU A 262 8.86 -10.69 -10.39
N ILE A 263 9.29 -9.81 -11.27
CA ILE A 263 8.55 -9.35 -12.44
C ILE A 263 9.40 -9.48 -13.69
N TYR A 264 8.75 -9.78 -14.81
CA TYR A 264 9.44 -9.86 -16.10
C TYR A 264 9.46 -8.51 -16.81
N ALA A 265 10.51 -8.28 -17.60
CA ALA A 265 10.60 -7.15 -18.52
C ALA A 265 11.38 -7.55 -19.77
N THR A 266 11.07 -6.91 -20.90
CA THR A 266 11.94 -6.94 -22.08
C THR A 266 12.78 -5.69 -22.09
N VAL A 267 14.09 -5.85 -22.32
CA VAL A 267 15.05 -4.75 -22.30
C VAL A 267 15.94 -4.74 -23.54
N GLU A 268 16.40 -3.55 -23.88
CA GLU A 268 17.42 -3.23 -24.89
C GLU A 268 18.71 -2.78 -24.20
N ASN A 269 19.83 -2.87 -24.92
CA ASN A 269 21.17 -2.50 -24.43
C ASN A 269 21.62 -3.24 -23.15
N SER A 270 21.08 -4.45 -22.90
CA SER A 270 21.59 -5.30 -21.83
C SER A 270 23.00 -5.81 -22.16
N SER A 271 23.81 -6.05 -21.13
CA SER A 271 25.20 -6.49 -21.30
C SER A 271 25.63 -7.43 -20.17
N GLU A 272 26.65 -8.26 -20.44
CA GLU A 272 27.16 -9.24 -19.48
C GLU A 272 27.70 -8.60 -18.18
N TYR A 273 28.23 -7.37 -18.24
CA TYR A 273 28.68 -6.69 -17.02
C TYR A 273 27.51 -6.26 -16.15
N MET A 274 26.38 -5.87 -16.76
CA MET A 274 25.20 -5.43 -16.03
C MET A 274 24.59 -6.59 -15.22
N PHE A 275 24.52 -7.80 -15.79
CA PHE A 275 24.08 -8.99 -15.05
C PHE A 275 25.02 -9.39 -13.90
N ARG A 276 26.32 -9.07 -14.01
CA ARG A 276 27.30 -9.30 -12.94
C ARG A 276 27.17 -8.26 -11.83
N ASP A 277 27.01 -7.00 -12.18
CA ASP A 277 27.01 -5.88 -11.23
C ASP A 277 25.62 -5.69 -10.60
N PHE A 278 24.55 -6.16 -11.24
CA PHE A 278 23.17 -6.23 -10.75
C PHE A 278 22.68 -7.69 -10.68
N PRO A 279 23.14 -8.49 -9.70
CA PRO A 279 22.85 -9.93 -9.65
C PRO A 279 21.36 -10.29 -9.46
N LYS A 280 20.53 -9.31 -9.09
CA LYS A 280 19.07 -9.46 -8.98
C LYS A 280 18.33 -9.27 -10.32
N MET A 281 19.00 -8.71 -11.33
CA MET A 281 18.53 -8.72 -12.71
C MET A 281 18.94 -10.05 -13.33
N ILE A 282 17.99 -10.97 -13.48
CA ILE A 282 18.26 -12.32 -13.97
C ILE A 282 17.93 -12.39 -15.45
N LYS A 283 18.92 -12.70 -16.29
CA LYS A 283 18.70 -12.99 -17.70
C LYS A 283 17.88 -14.27 -17.87
N VAL A 284 16.76 -14.18 -18.59
CA VAL A 284 15.86 -15.32 -18.85
C VAL A 284 16.13 -15.91 -20.23
N GLN A 285 16.06 -15.08 -21.27
CA GLN A 285 16.33 -15.49 -22.66
C GLN A 285 16.68 -14.29 -23.53
N ASP A 286 17.51 -14.51 -24.55
CA ASP A 286 17.71 -13.54 -25.62
C ASP A 286 16.63 -13.71 -26.70
N LEU A 287 16.24 -12.60 -27.31
CA LEU A 287 15.30 -12.55 -28.43
C LEU A 287 16.00 -12.00 -29.69
N GLU A 288 15.28 -12.02 -30.82
CA GLU A 288 15.73 -11.35 -32.03
C GLU A 288 15.81 -9.83 -31.84
N GLY A 289 16.64 -9.16 -32.65
CA GLY A 289 16.77 -7.70 -32.60
C GLY A 289 17.62 -7.15 -31.45
N GLY A 290 18.32 -8.02 -30.70
CA GLY A 290 19.15 -7.59 -29.56
C GLY A 290 18.37 -7.32 -28.28
N LEU A 291 17.11 -7.77 -28.23
CA LEU A 291 16.28 -7.70 -27.04
C LEU A 291 16.60 -8.86 -26.09
N THR A 292 16.44 -8.62 -24.80
CA THR A 292 16.63 -9.64 -23.75
C THR A 292 15.44 -9.62 -22.80
N VAL A 293 14.90 -10.79 -22.49
CA VAL A 293 13.93 -10.94 -21.39
C VAL A 293 14.68 -11.13 -20.09
N VAL A 294 14.31 -10.34 -19.09
CA VAL A 294 14.91 -10.36 -17.76
C VAL A 294 13.83 -10.50 -16.68
N LYS A 295 14.24 -11.01 -15.52
CA LYS A 295 13.49 -10.90 -14.27
C LYS A 295 14.12 -9.84 -13.40
N LEU A 296 13.28 -9.05 -12.75
CA LEU A 296 13.65 -7.98 -11.82
C LEU A 296 12.95 -8.24 -10.48
N PRO A 297 13.53 -7.80 -9.36
CA PRO A 297 12.86 -7.87 -8.06
C PRO A 297 11.64 -6.94 -8.05
N ARG A 298 10.66 -7.23 -7.20
CA ARG A 298 9.43 -6.45 -7.01
C ARG A 298 9.48 -5.51 -5.80
N TYR A 299 8.48 -4.65 -5.68
CA TYR A 299 8.28 -3.74 -4.52
C TYR A 299 9.40 -2.70 -4.33
N GLY A 300 9.86 -2.47 -3.08
CA GLY A 300 10.89 -1.48 -2.78
C GLY A 300 12.16 -1.67 -3.61
N GLU A 301 12.59 -2.92 -3.79
CA GLU A 301 13.78 -3.24 -4.58
C GLU A 301 13.64 -2.87 -6.07
N PHE A 302 12.42 -2.98 -6.63
CA PHE A 302 12.13 -2.53 -7.99
C PHE A 302 12.37 -1.02 -8.13
N THR A 303 11.85 -0.26 -7.17
CA THR A 303 12.04 1.20 -7.10
C THR A 303 13.52 1.58 -7.00
N GLU A 304 14.31 0.79 -6.27
CA GLU A 304 15.75 1.06 -6.12
C GLU A 304 16.60 0.64 -7.32
N ILE A 305 16.28 -0.47 -7.99
CA ILE A 305 17.15 -1.03 -9.04
C ILE A 305 16.98 -0.33 -10.38
N LEU A 306 15.75 0.08 -10.73
CA LEU A 306 15.43 0.66 -12.04
C LEU A 306 16.22 1.94 -12.34
N PRO A 307 16.27 2.96 -11.46
CA PRO A 307 17.06 4.17 -11.71
C PRO A 307 18.55 3.87 -11.94
N ARG A 308 19.11 2.89 -11.22
CA ARG A 308 20.51 2.48 -11.39
C ARG A 308 20.74 1.81 -12.75
N LEU A 309 19.84 0.92 -13.17
CA LEU A 309 19.89 0.30 -14.50
C LEU A 309 19.72 1.33 -15.62
N SER A 310 18.84 2.31 -15.45
CA SER A 310 18.66 3.43 -16.38
C SER A 310 19.91 4.30 -16.51
N ASN A 311 20.62 4.55 -15.40
CA ASN A 311 21.91 5.25 -15.40
C ASN A 311 23.02 4.49 -16.12
N GLU A 312 22.98 3.15 -16.15
CA GLU A 312 23.87 2.30 -16.94
C GLU A 312 23.46 2.20 -18.43
N GLY A 313 22.41 2.91 -18.84
CA GLY A 313 21.95 2.97 -20.22
C GLY A 313 21.04 1.82 -20.65
N LEU A 314 20.49 1.05 -19.71
CA LEU A 314 19.46 0.06 -20.00
C LEU A 314 18.17 0.75 -20.45
N ILE A 315 17.53 0.19 -21.48
CA ILE A 315 16.26 0.69 -22.02
C ILE A 315 15.20 -0.38 -21.81
N PHE A 316 14.08 -0.03 -21.18
CA PHE A 316 12.94 -0.92 -21.00
C PHE A 316 12.03 -0.85 -22.24
N VAL A 317 11.70 -1.99 -22.82
CA VAL A 317 10.78 -2.08 -23.97
C VAL A 317 9.36 -2.28 -23.49
N ASP A 318 9.19 -3.21 -22.56
CA ASP A 318 7.95 -3.47 -21.84
C ASP A 318 8.28 -3.96 -20.42
N ILE A 319 7.36 -3.76 -19.48
CA ILE A 319 7.43 -4.34 -18.13
C ILE A 319 6.13 -5.11 -17.92
N ALA A 320 6.26 -6.41 -17.64
CA ALA A 320 5.14 -7.33 -17.55
C ALA A 320 4.16 -7.25 -18.74
N GLY A 321 4.68 -7.03 -19.95
CA GLY A 321 3.89 -6.93 -21.18
C GLY A 321 3.21 -5.59 -21.42
N ASN A 322 3.42 -4.60 -20.55
CA ASN A 322 2.81 -3.28 -20.62
C ASN A 322 3.81 -2.24 -21.13
N ASP A 323 3.31 -1.22 -21.82
CA ASP A 323 4.11 -0.11 -22.37
C ASP A 323 3.97 1.18 -21.56
N GLU A 324 3.17 1.16 -20.49
CA GLU A 324 2.99 2.25 -19.54
C GLU A 324 3.22 1.79 -18.10
N ILE A 325 3.91 2.62 -17.31
CA ILE A 325 4.10 2.43 -15.88
C ILE A 325 3.81 3.72 -15.11
N PHE A 326 3.18 3.59 -13.94
CA PHE A 326 2.97 4.69 -13.02
C PHE A 326 4.12 4.77 -12.01
N LEU A 327 4.48 5.98 -11.59
CA LEU A 327 5.42 6.22 -10.50
C LEU A 327 5.07 7.48 -9.71
N THR A 328 5.52 7.56 -8.47
CA THR A 328 5.44 8.79 -7.68
C THR A 328 6.82 9.32 -7.34
N ALA A 329 6.88 10.64 -7.21
CA ALA A 329 8.04 11.34 -6.70
C ALA A 329 7.63 12.40 -5.68
N VAL A 330 8.50 12.64 -4.70
CA VAL A 330 8.42 13.77 -3.78
C VAL A 330 9.32 14.89 -4.29
N VAL A 331 8.73 16.06 -4.47
CA VAL A 331 9.38 17.25 -5.00
C VAL A 331 9.04 18.46 -4.15
N ASN A 332 9.87 19.52 -4.25
CA ASN A 332 9.52 20.80 -3.63
C ASN A 332 8.17 21.31 -4.16
N LYS A 333 7.41 22.03 -3.34
CA LYS A 333 6.08 22.54 -3.69
C LYS A 333 6.04 23.39 -4.96
N ASN A 334 7.10 24.16 -5.22
CA ASN A 334 7.24 25.04 -6.39
C ASN A 334 7.86 24.34 -7.61
N TRP A 335 8.15 23.05 -7.51
CA TRP A 335 8.71 22.27 -8.61
C TRP A 335 7.65 21.98 -9.66
N ASP A 336 8.01 22.08 -10.94
CA ASP A 336 7.14 21.78 -12.08
C ASP A 336 7.79 20.75 -13.01
N TYR A 337 6.95 19.96 -13.67
CA TYR A 337 7.37 18.96 -14.63
C TYR A 337 7.54 19.60 -16.01
N GLU A 338 8.75 19.54 -16.57
CA GLU A 338 9.11 20.23 -17.82
C GLU A 338 9.52 19.27 -18.94
N LEU A 339 9.63 17.97 -18.66
CA LEU A 339 9.98 16.97 -19.66
C LEU A 339 8.78 16.71 -20.59
N GLU A 340 9.02 16.50 -21.88
CA GLU A 340 7.96 16.21 -22.85
C GLU A 340 7.43 14.78 -22.69
N GLU A 341 8.33 13.84 -22.35
CA GLU A 341 7.98 12.47 -22.05
C GLU A 341 7.35 12.36 -20.66
N GLY A 342 6.25 11.62 -20.57
CA GLY A 342 5.51 11.40 -19.34
C GLY A 342 4.54 12.53 -18.99
N GLU A 343 3.59 12.25 -18.11
CA GLU A 343 2.51 13.17 -17.75
C GLU A 343 2.29 13.15 -16.23
N VAL A 344 2.31 14.33 -15.59
CA VAL A 344 1.87 14.46 -14.19
C VAL A 344 0.35 14.38 -14.15
N LEU A 345 -0.17 13.29 -13.58
CA LEU A 345 -1.61 13.04 -13.50
C LEU A 345 -2.26 13.75 -12.32
N PHE A 346 -1.54 13.86 -11.20
CA PHE A 346 -1.99 14.56 -10.01
C PHE A 346 -0.83 15.02 -9.13
N ASN A 347 -1.14 15.92 -8.20
CA ASN A 347 -0.25 16.30 -7.10
C ASN A 347 -1.02 16.24 -5.77
N MET A 348 -0.31 15.87 -4.70
CA MET A 348 -0.85 15.79 -3.34
C MET A 348 0.13 16.47 -2.39
N ASN A 349 -0.37 17.24 -1.42
CA ASN A 349 0.50 17.79 -0.37
C ASN A 349 0.99 16.66 0.54
N ILE A 350 2.20 16.78 1.10
CA ILE A 350 2.62 15.93 2.23
C ILE A 350 2.10 16.59 3.51
N LEU A 351 1.29 15.89 4.30
CA LEU A 351 0.59 16.52 5.44
C LEU A 351 1.56 16.94 6.54
N THR A 352 2.62 16.17 6.70
CA THR A 352 3.66 16.35 7.70
C THR A 352 4.82 17.23 7.23
N ASN A 353 4.88 17.57 5.93
CA ASN A 353 5.91 18.42 5.34
C ASN A 353 5.29 19.40 4.32
N LYS A 354 5.14 20.66 4.74
CA LYS A 354 4.51 21.73 3.96
C LYS A 354 5.32 22.21 2.75
N ASP A 355 6.62 21.92 2.72
CA ASP A 355 7.56 22.44 1.73
C ASP A 355 7.63 21.51 0.50
N ASP A 356 7.10 20.29 0.62
CA ASP A 356 7.12 19.26 -0.40
C ASP A 356 5.70 18.85 -0.83
N LYS A 357 5.62 18.29 -2.03
CA LYS A 357 4.43 17.66 -2.60
C LYS A 357 4.80 16.33 -3.24
N ARG A 358 3.87 15.38 -3.22
CA ARG A 358 3.92 14.16 -4.00
C ARG A 358 3.31 14.43 -5.37
N ILE A 359 3.96 13.97 -6.42
CA ILE A 359 3.44 13.98 -7.79
C ILE A 359 3.29 12.54 -8.28
N GLY A 360 2.18 12.25 -8.96
CA GLY A 360 1.95 10.99 -9.66
C GLY A 360 2.20 11.18 -11.15
N ILE A 361 3.06 10.34 -11.73
CA ILE A 361 3.53 10.47 -13.11
C ILE A 361 3.19 9.19 -13.88
N ARG A 362 2.48 9.36 -15.01
CA ARG A 362 2.37 8.36 -16.07
C ARG A 362 3.65 8.38 -16.88
N SER A 363 4.29 7.23 -17.05
CA SER A 363 5.53 7.08 -17.80
C SER A 363 5.39 6.03 -18.88
N PRO A 364 5.55 6.37 -20.17
CA PRO A 364 5.80 5.37 -21.20
C PRO A 364 7.06 4.57 -20.84
N VAL A 365 6.98 3.24 -20.81
CA VAL A 365 8.07 2.35 -20.39
C VAL A 365 9.34 2.60 -21.21
N LYS A 366 9.19 2.83 -22.52
CA LYS A 366 10.31 3.18 -23.43
C LYS A 366 11.04 4.47 -23.06
N SER A 367 10.35 5.39 -22.40
CA SER A 367 10.91 6.69 -21.97
C SER A 367 11.28 6.70 -20.49
N LEU A 368 11.04 5.59 -19.76
CA LEU A 368 11.21 5.52 -18.31
C LEU A 368 12.64 5.89 -17.89
N SER A 369 13.66 5.38 -18.59
CA SER A 369 15.05 5.72 -18.27
C SER A 369 15.34 7.22 -18.39
N ASN A 370 14.74 7.91 -19.38
CA ASN A 370 14.89 9.37 -19.52
C ASN A 370 14.17 10.11 -18.37
N ILE A 371 12.94 9.68 -18.03
CA ILE A 371 12.14 10.26 -16.96
C ILE A 371 12.84 10.10 -15.60
N LEU A 372 13.38 8.93 -15.28
CA LEU A 372 14.09 8.69 -14.01
C LEU A 372 15.36 9.56 -13.90
N ASN A 373 16.15 9.64 -14.97
CA ASN A 373 17.35 10.47 -14.99
C ASN A 373 17.00 11.97 -14.90
N TYR A 374 15.90 12.40 -15.53
CA TYR A 374 15.40 13.77 -15.41
C TYR A 374 15.01 14.11 -13.97
N LEU A 375 14.22 13.24 -13.32
CA LEU A 375 13.81 13.42 -11.92
C LEU A 375 15.03 13.54 -11.00
N GLU A 376 16.00 12.65 -11.14
CA GLU A 376 17.26 12.70 -10.38
C GLU A 376 18.02 14.02 -10.63
N SER A 377 18.16 14.44 -11.88
CA SER A 377 18.86 15.68 -12.26
C SER A 377 18.22 16.95 -11.67
N LYS A 378 16.91 16.90 -11.36
CA LYS A 378 16.15 17.99 -10.77
C LYS A 378 16.01 17.85 -9.24
N ASN A 379 16.76 16.96 -8.61
CA ASN A 379 16.70 16.63 -7.17
C ASN A 379 15.30 16.18 -6.70
N ALA A 380 14.51 15.56 -7.57
CA ALA A 380 13.27 14.90 -7.16
C ALA A 380 13.61 13.57 -6.47
N LYS A 381 12.98 13.30 -5.32
CA LYS A 381 13.09 12.00 -4.66
C LYS A 381 12.07 11.07 -5.30
N ILE A 382 12.52 10.08 -6.07
CA ILE A 382 11.63 9.00 -6.52
C ILE A 382 11.12 8.28 -5.27
N GLU A 383 9.80 8.20 -5.14
CA GLU A 383 9.14 7.60 -3.99
C GLU A 383 8.81 6.14 -4.25
N HIS A 384 8.19 5.83 -5.39
CA HIS A 384 7.88 4.46 -5.77
C HIS A 384 7.62 4.30 -7.28
N LEU A 385 8.03 3.16 -7.85
CA LEU A 385 7.63 2.69 -9.16
C LEU A 385 6.65 1.52 -9.01
N TYR A 386 5.45 1.63 -9.56
CA TYR A 386 4.36 0.69 -9.32
C TYR A 386 4.41 -0.48 -10.30
N ASP A 387 4.86 -1.64 -9.82
CA ASP A 387 5.21 -2.82 -10.60
C ASP A 387 4.03 -3.77 -10.92
N TYR A 388 2.87 -3.17 -11.25
CA TYR A 388 1.59 -3.81 -11.57
C TYR A 388 1.02 -4.64 -10.43
#